data_AF-A0A5D0WW16-F1
#
_entry.id   AF-A0A5D0WW16-F1
#
_cell.length_a   1.000
_cell.length_b   1.000
_cell.length_c   1.000
_cell.angle_alpha   90.00
_cell.angle_beta   90.00
_cell.angle_gamma   90.00
#
_symmetry.space_group_name_H-M   'P 1'
#
loop_
_entity.id
_entity.type
_entity.pdbx_description
1 polymer ?
#
loop_
_entity_poly.entity_id
_entity_poly.type
_entity_poly.pdbx_seq_one_letter_code
_entity_poly.pdbx_strand_id
1 'polypeptide(L)'
;MSPIICPKCGGANTSPATRPLLYCGDCQSEFGGDHRDLMATTRQIVLTTNQKGTASQNLTFTRTPTGATIEGPFLCYYPDLPEIYIDPQQWQQLLADFFKLYVLDWRSDYQNDVKNSDTTFSWELKISFDHQQPFCSRGQDLYPPYWTALMDIFARLGLPNIGKALGQNFLQLQTH
;
A
#
# COMPACT_ATOMS: atom_id res chain seq x y z
N MET A 1 -8.39 -16.48 15.18
CA MET A 1 -8.47 -15.57 14.01
C MET A 1 -8.38 -14.16 14.55
N SER A 2 -7.46 -13.34 14.03
CA SER A 2 -7.44 -11.91 14.38
C SER A 2 -8.74 -11.26 13.89
N PRO A 3 -9.31 -10.31 14.65
CA PRO A 3 -10.53 -9.62 14.24
C PRO A 3 -10.31 -8.87 12.92
N ILE A 4 -11.33 -8.85 12.06
CA ILE A 4 -11.32 -8.01 10.87
C ILE A 4 -11.54 -6.57 11.32
N ILE A 5 -10.68 -5.67 10.87
CA ILE A 5 -10.70 -4.26 11.21
C ILE A 5 -11.29 -3.50 10.02
N CYS A 6 -12.12 -2.49 10.28
CA CYS A 6 -12.64 -1.63 9.23
C CYS A 6 -11.51 -0.81 8.60
N PRO A 7 -11.28 -0.89 7.28
CA PRO A 7 -10.22 -0.13 6.60
C PRO A 7 -10.44 1.39 6.62
N LYS A 8 -11.68 1.83 6.86
CA LYS A 8 -12.06 3.25 6.84
C LYS A 8 -11.80 3.94 8.18
N CYS A 9 -12.13 3.29 9.30
CA CYS A 9 -12.07 3.90 10.63
C CYS A 9 -11.19 3.18 11.66
N GLY A 10 -10.70 1.97 11.38
CA GLY A 10 -9.94 1.18 12.33
C GLY A 10 -10.78 0.46 13.40
N GLY A 11 -12.11 0.55 13.31
CA GLY A 11 -13.03 -0.11 14.22
C GLY A 11 -13.03 -1.64 14.07
N ALA A 12 -13.12 -2.35 15.19
CA ALA A 12 -13.17 -3.82 15.23
C ALA A 12 -14.61 -4.37 15.28
N ASN A 13 -15.62 -3.50 15.41
CA ASN A 13 -17.04 -3.85 15.37
C ASN A 13 -17.47 -4.15 13.94
N THR A 14 -17.05 -5.31 13.41
CA THR A 14 -17.33 -5.74 12.05
C THR A 14 -18.20 -6.99 12.03
N SER A 15 -19.15 -7.05 11.10
CA SER A 15 -20.08 -8.17 10.94
C SER A 15 -20.27 -8.49 9.45
N PRO A 16 -20.71 -9.71 9.09
CA PRO A 16 -21.10 -10.00 7.72
C PRO A 16 -22.32 -9.16 7.30
N ALA A 17 -22.27 -8.54 6.11
CA ALA A 17 -23.41 -7.86 5.49
C ALA A 17 -24.10 -8.80 4.49
N THR A 18 -23.49 -8.96 3.32
CA THR A 18 -23.82 -9.93 2.28
C THR A 18 -22.53 -10.42 1.67
N ARG A 19 -22.23 -11.73 1.73
CA ARG A 19 -20.94 -12.24 1.19
C ARG A 19 -20.74 -11.77 -0.25
N PRO A 20 -19.59 -11.17 -0.60
CA PRO A 20 -18.34 -11.06 0.18
C PRO A 20 -18.16 -9.79 1.04
N LEU A 21 -19.19 -8.94 1.17
CA LEU A 21 -19.18 -7.67 1.91
C LEU A 21 -19.28 -7.86 3.43
N LEU A 22 -18.58 -6.97 4.13
CA LEU A 22 -18.60 -6.79 5.58
C LEU A 22 -19.18 -5.41 5.92
N TYR A 23 -19.76 -5.29 7.10
CA TYR A 23 -20.29 -4.05 7.65
C TYR A 23 -19.50 -3.65 8.89
N CYS A 24 -19.14 -2.38 9.02
CA CYS A 24 -18.58 -1.81 10.23
C CYS A 24 -19.67 -1.07 11.01
N GLY A 25 -19.95 -1.49 12.25
CA GLY A 25 -20.90 -0.84 13.14
C GLY A 25 -20.43 0.51 13.68
N ASP A 26 -19.11 0.76 13.73
CA ASP A 26 -18.56 2.00 14.29
C ASP A 26 -18.69 3.18 13.34
N CYS A 27 -18.45 2.98 12.04
CA CYS A 27 -18.62 4.01 11.01
C CYS A 27 -19.80 3.74 10.04
N GLN A 28 -20.63 2.76 10.36
CA GLN A 28 -21.84 2.38 9.63
C GLN A 28 -21.64 2.23 8.11
N SER A 29 -20.51 1.65 7.72
CA SER A 29 -20.10 1.54 6.32
C SER A 29 -19.81 0.09 5.93
N GLU A 30 -20.14 -0.26 4.69
CA GLU A 30 -19.72 -1.52 4.09
C GLU A 30 -18.30 -1.42 3.53
N PHE A 31 -17.59 -2.55 3.50
CA PHE A 31 -16.27 -2.71 2.91
C PHE A 31 -16.03 -4.16 2.47
N GLY A 32 -14.98 -4.36 1.67
CA GLY A 32 -14.68 -5.61 0.99
C GLY A 32 -15.43 -5.75 -0.33
N GLY A 33 -15.50 -6.97 -0.82
CA GLY A 33 -16.01 -7.22 -2.16
C GLY A 33 -15.33 -8.40 -2.82
N ASP A 34 -15.83 -8.76 -4.00
CA ASP A 34 -15.10 -9.65 -4.89
C ASP A 34 -14.16 -8.78 -5.74
N HIS A 35 -12.86 -8.97 -5.54
CA HIS A 35 -11.83 -8.21 -6.26
C HIS A 35 -11.05 -9.09 -7.25
N ARG A 36 -11.53 -10.29 -7.58
CA ARG A 36 -10.83 -11.21 -8.49
C ARG A 36 -10.50 -10.57 -9.84
N ASP A 37 -11.45 -9.85 -10.42
CA ASP A 37 -11.26 -9.17 -11.71
C ASP A 37 -10.25 -8.02 -11.62
N LEU A 38 -10.29 -7.26 -10.52
CA LEU A 38 -9.34 -6.16 -10.27
C LEU A 38 -7.92 -6.68 -10.03
N MET A 39 -7.79 -7.78 -9.28
CA MET A 39 -6.51 -8.48 -9.14
C MET A 39 -5.99 -8.94 -10.50
N ALA A 40 -6.84 -9.58 -11.31
CA ALA A 40 -6.45 -10.09 -12.63
C ALA A 40 -6.05 -8.99 -13.63
N THR A 41 -6.53 -7.76 -13.43
CA THR A 41 -6.27 -6.60 -14.30
C THR A 41 -5.31 -5.58 -13.69
N THR A 42 -4.79 -5.82 -12.47
CA THR A 42 -3.80 -4.92 -11.87
C THR A 42 -2.54 -4.91 -12.72
N ARG A 43 -2.21 -3.72 -13.25
CA ARG A 43 -1.02 -3.46 -14.07
C ARG A 43 0.12 -2.91 -13.24
N GLN A 44 -0.19 -2.05 -12.27
CA GLN A 44 0.83 -1.31 -11.54
C GLN A 44 0.36 -0.93 -10.14
N ILE A 45 1.28 -1.03 -9.17
CA ILE A 45 1.11 -0.48 -7.82
C ILE A 45 2.26 0.48 -7.59
N VAL A 46 1.97 1.73 -7.25
CA VAL A 46 2.97 2.77 -6.97
C VAL A 46 2.74 3.29 -5.56
N LEU A 47 3.77 3.18 -4.71
CA LEU A 47 3.82 3.87 -3.43
C LEU A 47 4.84 5.00 -3.53
N THR A 48 4.35 6.23 -3.46
CA THR A 48 5.15 7.45 -3.39
C THR A 48 5.23 7.91 -1.94
N THR A 49 6.41 8.30 -1.48
CA THR A 49 6.60 8.92 -0.16
C THR A 49 7.41 10.18 -0.30
N ASN A 50 7.05 11.21 0.47
CA ASN A 50 7.76 12.48 0.52
C ASN A 50 8.08 12.82 1.96
N GLN A 51 9.31 13.24 2.22
CA GLN A 51 9.72 13.78 3.51
C GLN A 51 10.34 15.16 3.32
N LYS A 52 9.99 16.11 4.19
CA LYS A 52 10.51 17.47 4.15
C LYS A 52 12.04 17.47 4.17
N GLY A 53 12.66 18.17 3.23
CA GLY A 53 14.12 18.25 3.10
C GLY A 53 14.77 17.07 2.38
N THR A 54 13.99 16.15 1.81
CA THR A 54 14.50 14.99 1.04
C THR A 54 13.82 14.91 -0.33
N ALA A 55 14.43 14.18 -1.26
CA ALA A 55 13.80 13.88 -2.54
C ALA A 55 12.64 12.90 -2.36
N SER A 56 11.60 13.05 -3.19
CA SER A 56 10.49 12.08 -3.28
C SER A 56 11.01 10.69 -3.66
N GLN A 57 10.39 9.65 -3.11
CA GLN A 57 10.76 8.27 -3.33
C GLN A 57 9.55 7.49 -3.82
N ASN A 58 9.73 6.72 -4.90
CA ASN A 58 8.70 5.89 -5.49
C ASN A 58 9.13 4.43 -5.41
N LEU A 59 8.24 3.57 -4.94
CA LEU A 59 8.31 2.11 -5.09
C LEU A 59 7.23 1.70 -6.07
N THR A 60 7.63 1.13 -7.20
CA THR A 60 6.76 0.78 -8.32
C THR A 60 6.82 -0.70 -8.58
N PHE A 61 5.67 -1.38 -8.50
CA PHE A 61 5.50 -2.74 -8.97
C PHE A 61 4.81 -2.67 -10.33
N THR A 62 5.42 -3.22 -11.37
CA THR A 62 4.86 -3.23 -12.73
C THR A 62 4.68 -4.67 -13.21
N ARG A 63 3.46 -5.05 -13.56
CA ARG A 63 3.15 -6.36 -14.14
C ARG A 63 3.88 -6.55 -15.46
N THR A 64 4.46 -7.73 -15.66
CA THR A 64 5.06 -8.19 -16.91
C THR A 64 4.42 -9.50 -17.37
N PRO A 65 4.70 -9.97 -18.60
CA PRO A 65 4.21 -11.28 -19.05
C PRO A 65 4.69 -12.46 -18.19
N THR A 66 5.79 -12.30 -17.46
CA THR A 66 6.44 -13.35 -16.66
C THR A 66 6.41 -13.07 -15.15
N GLY A 67 5.53 -12.18 -14.69
CA GLY A 67 5.41 -11.82 -13.27
C GLY A 67 5.31 -10.32 -13.08
N ALA A 68 6.25 -9.73 -12.33
CA ALA A 68 6.36 -8.29 -12.18
C ALA A 68 7.80 -7.82 -11.91
N THR A 69 8.06 -6.57 -12.25
CA THR A 69 9.27 -5.84 -11.85
C THR A 69 8.98 -4.96 -10.64
N ILE A 70 9.98 -4.77 -9.80
CA ILE A 70 9.94 -3.86 -8.66
C ILE A 70 11.06 -2.85 -8.82
N GLU A 71 10.68 -1.61 -9.09
CA GLU A 71 11.55 -0.46 -9.20
C GLU A 71 11.42 0.39 -7.94
N GLY A 72 12.52 1.01 -7.50
CA GLY A 72 12.52 1.85 -6.31
C GLY A 72 13.59 2.93 -6.41
N PRO A 73 13.79 3.76 -5.37
CA PRO A 73 14.95 4.65 -5.30
C PRO A 73 16.29 3.86 -5.22
N PHE A 74 16.25 2.52 -5.30
CA PHE A 74 17.43 1.66 -5.25
C PHE A 74 18.52 2.12 -6.19
N LEU A 75 18.21 2.49 -7.44
CA LEU A 75 19.24 2.87 -8.43
C LEU A 75 20.02 4.14 -8.05
N CYS A 76 19.42 5.07 -7.29
CA CYS A 76 20.10 6.30 -6.87
C CYS A 76 21.09 6.07 -5.72
N TYR A 77 20.91 5.00 -4.94
CA TYR A 77 21.70 4.72 -3.73
C TYR A 77 22.48 3.40 -3.81
N TYR A 78 22.08 2.55 -4.75
CA TYR A 78 22.60 1.23 -5.07
C TYR A 78 22.56 1.07 -6.60
N PRO A 79 23.43 1.77 -7.35
CA PRO A 79 23.44 1.74 -8.81
C PRO A 79 23.68 0.33 -9.37
N ASP A 80 24.24 -0.57 -8.56
CA ASP A 80 24.49 -1.97 -8.91
C ASP A 80 23.34 -2.92 -8.53
N LEU A 81 22.26 -2.42 -7.92
CA LEU A 81 21.13 -3.26 -7.55
C LEU A 81 20.39 -3.65 -8.84
N PRO A 82 20.33 -4.94 -9.19
CA PRO A 82 19.57 -5.35 -10.36
C PRO A 82 18.10 -4.99 -10.15
N GLU A 83 17.40 -4.74 -11.26
CA GLU A 83 15.94 -4.66 -11.24
C GLU A 83 15.40 -5.91 -10.53
N ILE A 84 14.54 -5.71 -9.53
CA ILE A 84 14.03 -6.82 -8.73
C ILE A 84 12.87 -7.43 -9.50
N TYR A 85 12.96 -8.71 -9.80
CA TYR A 85 11.90 -9.45 -10.48
C TYR A 85 11.23 -10.42 -9.52
N ILE A 86 9.90 -10.49 -9.61
CA ILE A 86 9.12 -11.53 -8.97
C ILE A 86 8.40 -12.35 -10.03
N ASP A 87 8.32 -13.66 -9.81
CA ASP A 87 7.70 -14.61 -10.73
C ASP A 87 6.15 -14.48 -10.73
N PRO A 88 5.43 -15.18 -11.63
CA PRO A 88 3.97 -15.09 -11.70
C PRO A 88 3.25 -15.53 -10.42
N GLN A 89 3.77 -16.52 -9.70
CA GLN A 89 3.19 -17.01 -8.46
C GLN A 89 3.38 -15.98 -7.34
N GLN A 90 4.57 -15.39 -7.25
CA GLN A 90 4.86 -14.31 -6.32
C GLN A 90 4.01 -13.07 -6.59
N TRP A 91 3.81 -12.69 -7.86
CA TRP A 91 2.92 -11.59 -8.24
C TRP A 91 1.47 -11.86 -7.83
N GLN A 92 0.96 -13.07 -8.10
CA GLN A 92 -0.39 -13.46 -7.70
C GLN A 92 -0.55 -13.45 -6.17
N GLN A 93 0.46 -13.94 -5.43
CA GLN A 93 0.45 -13.96 -3.97
C GLN A 93 0.50 -12.54 -3.39
N LEU A 94 1.33 -11.67 -3.96
CA LEU A 94 1.38 -10.24 -3.60
C LEU A 94 0.00 -9.61 -3.74
N LEU A 95 -0.66 -9.76 -4.89
CA LEU A 95 -2.00 -9.22 -5.10
C LEU A 95 -3.02 -9.84 -4.14
N ALA A 96 -2.97 -11.14 -3.90
CA ALA A 96 -3.88 -11.80 -2.96
C ALA A 96 -3.75 -11.24 -1.54
N ASP A 97 -2.52 -11.03 -1.06
CA ASP A 97 -2.31 -10.47 0.27
C ASP A 97 -2.58 -8.97 0.34
N PHE A 98 -2.25 -8.24 -0.72
CA PHE A 98 -2.51 -6.80 -0.83
C PHE A 98 -4.01 -6.49 -0.81
N PHE A 99 -4.83 -7.22 -1.57
CA PHE A 99 -6.28 -7.02 -1.59
C PHE A 99 -6.99 -7.51 -0.31
N LYS A 100 -6.39 -8.43 0.46
CA LYS A 100 -6.89 -8.78 1.82
C LYS A 100 -6.78 -7.63 2.83
N LEU A 101 -6.01 -6.60 2.52
CA LEU A 101 -5.93 -5.38 3.34
C LEU A 101 -7.07 -4.38 3.04
N TYR A 102 -8.02 -4.78 2.17
CA TYR A 102 -9.15 -3.95 1.75
C TYR A 102 -8.70 -2.59 1.20
N VAL A 103 -7.60 -2.59 0.42
CA VAL A 103 -6.95 -1.36 -0.08
C VAL A 103 -7.89 -0.45 -0.87
N LEU A 104 -8.87 -1.03 -1.57
CA LEU A 104 -9.85 -0.27 -2.35
C LEU A 104 -10.91 0.43 -1.49
N ASP A 105 -11.03 0.04 -0.23
CA ASP A 105 -11.92 0.65 0.75
C ASP A 105 -11.21 1.68 1.64
N TRP A 106 -9.91 1.89 1.42
CA TRP A 106 -9.18 2.94 2.12
C TRP A 106 -9.76 4.31 1.73
N ARG A 107 -9.68 5.28 2.64
CA ARG A 107 -10.10 6.65 2.35
C ARG A 107 -9.22 7.21 1.23
N SER A 108 -9.77 8.06 0.39
CA SER A 108 -8.97 8.75 -0.62
C SER A 108 -7.95 9.70 0.00
N ASP A 109 -8.24 10.25 1.18
CA ASP A 109 -7.40 11.23 1.85
C ASP A 109 -7.33 10.99 3.38
N TYR A 110 -6.10 10.94 3.90
CA TYR A 110 -5.75 10.82 5.31
C TYR A 110 -5.00 12.10 5.72
N GLN A 111 -5.73 13.20 5.85
CA GLN A 111 -5.21 14.49 6.32
C GLN A 111 -5.83 14.84 7.67
N ASN A 112 -5.07 15.60 8.46
CA ASN A 112 -5.57 16.21 9.68
C ASN A 112 -6.19 17.57 9.31
N ASP A 113 -7.34 17.95 9.87
CA ASP A 113 -8.03 19.21 9.54
C ASP A 113 -7.24 20.47 9.93
N VAL A 114 -6.12 20.31 10.62
CA VAL A 114 -5.23 21.38 11.04
C VAL A 114 -4.39 21.83 9.84
N LYS A 115 -4.88 22.83 9.11
CA LYS A 115 -4.27 23.50 7.94
C LYS A 115 -2.84 24.06 8.12
N ASN A 116 -2.21 23.87 9.28
CA ASN A 116 -0.93 24.46 9.66
C ASN A 116 0.06 23.45 10.26
N SER A 117 0.01 22.17 9.90
CA SER A 117 1.09 21.26 10.28
C SER A 117 2.22 21.36 9.27
N ASP A 118 3.41 21.63 9.78
CA ASP A 118 4.69 21.40 9.10
C ASP A 118 4.83 19.91 8.80
N THR A 119 4.06 19.41 7.82
CA THR A 119 3.94 17.98 7.52
C THR A 119 5.31 17.45 7.18
N THR A 120 5.82 16.59 8.06
CA THR A 120 7.17 16.07 7.94
C THR A 120 7.19 14.95 6.92
N PHE A 121 6.08 14.21 6.79
CA PHE A 121 5.96 13.09 5.87
C PHE A 121 4.59 13.02 5.17
N SER A 122 4.59 12.64 3.90
CA SER A 122 3.38 12.29 3.14
C SER A 122 3.58 11.04 2.30
N TRP A 123 2.48 10.37 1.99
CA TRP A 123 2.46 9.19 1.15
C TRP A 123 1.30 9.23 0.16
N GLU A 124 1.46 8.55 -0.97
CA GLU A 124 0.43 8.30 -1.96
C GLU A 124 0.56 6.85 -2.47
N LEU A 125 -0.54 6.10 -2.41
CA LEU A 125 -0.68 4.79 -3.01
C LEU A 125 -1.59 4.90 -4.23
N LYS A 126 -1.06 4.50 -5.39
CA LYS A 126 -1.80 4.45 -6.65
C LYS A 126 -1.79 3.03 -7.21
N ILE A 127 -2.98 2.54 -7.56
CA ILE A 127 -3.15 1.23 -8.21
C ILE A 127 -3.76 1.46 -9.58
N SER A 128 -3.10 0.96 -10.63
CA SER A 128 -3.59 1.06 -12.00
C SER A 128 -4.05 -0.30 -12.51
N PHE A 129 -5.18 -0.31 -13.20
CA PHE A 129 -5.78 -1.50 -13.78
C PHE A 129 -5.87 -1.39 -15.31
N ASP A 130 -5.97 -2.52 -15.99
CA ASP A 130 -6.27 -2.55 -17.43
C ASP A 130 -7.69 -2.05 -17.68
N HIS A 131 -7.81 -1.01 -18.52
CA HIS A 131 -9.07 -0.43 -18.97
C HIS A 131 -10.01 0.10 -17.87
N GLN A 132 -9.51 0.36 -16.66
CA GLN A 132 -10.29 0.95 -15.57
C GLN A 132 -9.59 2.16 -14.96
N GLN A 133 -10.35 2.98 -14.24
CA GLN A 133 -9.80 4.13 -13.53
C GLN A 133 -8.85 3.67 -12.42
N PRO A 134 -7.71 4.35 -12.23
CA PRO A 134 -6.81 4.02 -11.14
C PRO A 134 -7.45 4.34 -9.80
N PHE A 135 -7.13 3.53 -8.80
CA PHE A 135 -7.39 3.84 -7.42
C PHE A 135 -6.25 4.70 -6.86
N CYS A 136 -6.59 5.73 -6.07
CA CYS A 136 -5.62 6.56 -5.38
C CYS A 136 -6.04 6.77 -3.92
N SER A 137 -5.09 6.60 -2.99
CA SER A 137 -5.22 6.94 -1.59
C SER A 137 -3.96 7.65 -1.14
N ARG A 138 -4.08 8.70 -0.32
CA ARG A 138 -2.93 9.49 0.13
C ARG A 138 -3.09 9.92 1.58
N GLY A 139 -1.98 10.29 2.21
CA GLY A 139 -2.00 10.80 3.57
C GLY A 139 -0.81 11.68 3.92
N GLN A 140 -1.00 12.44 5.01
CA GLN A 140 0.01 13.33 5.60
C GLN A 140 0.08 13.03 7.09
N ASP A 141 1.16 12.36 7.52
CA ASP A 141 1.37 11.89 8.90
C ASP A 141 0.23 11.01 9.49
N LEU A 142 -0.73 10.59 8.67
CA LEU A 142 -1.84 9.71 9.02
C LEU A 142 -1.90 8.54 8.04
N TYR A 143 -2.28 7.37 8.54
CA TYR A 143 -2.16 6.10 7.82
C TYR A 143 -3.44 5.27 7.93
N PRO A 144 -3.72 4.42 6.94
CA PRO A 144 -4.82 3.46 7.00
C PRO A 144 -4.56 2.41 8.08
N PRO A 145 -5.62 1.79 8.64
CA PRO A 145 -5.50 0.78 9.71
C PRO A 145 -4.60 -0.40 9.34
N TYR A 146 -4.53 -0.76 8.06
CA TYR A 146 -3.72 -1.87 7.55
C TYR A 146 -2.33 -1.45 7.05
N TRP A 147 -1.86 -0.24 7.35
CA TRP A 147 -0.58 0.26 6.87
C TRP A 147 0.62 -0.62 7.27
N THR A 148 0.70 -1.04 8.53
CA THR A 148 1.78 -1.93 9.00
C THR A 148 1.77 -3.26 8.25
N ALA A 149 0.59 -3.84 8.04
CA ALA A 149 0.45 -5.09 7.29
C ALA A 149 0.87 -4.92 5.80
N LEU A 150 0.64 -3.74 5.22
CA LEU A 150 1.14 -3.41 3.88
C LEU A 150 2.68 -3.39 3.86
N MET A 151 3.30 -2.71 4.82
CA MET A 151 4.76 -2.66 4.93
C MET A 151 5.36 -4.06 5.14
N ASP A 152 4.69 -4.93 5.90
CA ASP A 152 5.12 -6.32 6.09
C ASP A 152 5.07 -7.14 4.80
N ILE A 153 4.07 -6.92 3.93
CA ILE A 153 4.01 -7.55 2.60
C ILE A 153 5.24 -7.15 1.80
N PHE A 154 5.55 -5.85 1.76
CA PHE A 154 6.70 -5.34 1.01
C PHE A 154 8.03 -5.84 1.58
N ALA A 155 8.17 -5.92 2.91
CA ALA A 155 9.36 -6.46 3.56
C ALA A 155 9.60 -7.94 3.21
N ARG A 156 8.54 -8.75 3.10
CA ARG A 156 8.64 -10.17 2.68
C ARG A 156 9.15 -10.35 1.26
N LEU A 157 9.06 -9.32 0.41
CA LEU A 157 9.65 -9.32 -0.93
C LEU A 157 11.14 -8.93 -0.93
N GLY A 158 11.74 -8.76 0.25
CA GLY A 158 13.16 -8.39 0.38
C GLY A 158 13.41 -6.89 0.20
N LEU A 159 12.38 -6.05 0.23
CA LEU A 159 12.53 -4.60 0.05
C LEU A 159 13.14 -3.97 1.31
N PRO A 160 14.30 -3.30 1.19
CA PRO A 160 15.04 -2.80 2.34
C PRO A 160 14.30 -1.63 3.02
N ASN A 161 14.45 -1.54 4.35
CA ASN A 161 14.01 -0.42 5.19
C ASN A 161 12.51 -0.09 5.18
N ILE A 162 11.65 -0.88 4.51
CA ILE A 162 10.21 -0.61 4.43
C ILE A 162 9.44 -0.99 5.69
N GLY A 163 9.97 -1.92 6.50
CA GLY A 163 9.36 -2.39 7.75
C GLY A 163 9.61 -1.52 8.99
N LYS A 164 10.37 -0.41 8.89
CA LYS A 164 10.49 0.56 10.00
C LYS A 164 9.14 1.26 10.18
N ALA A 165 8.89 1.79 11.39
CA ALA A 165 7.56 2.13 11.93
C ALA A 165 6.58 2.89 11.02
N LEU A 166 7.00 3.50 9.91
CA LEU A 166 6.14 4.27 9.01
C LEU A 166 6.51 4.14 7.51
N GLY A 167 7.39 3.21 7.10
CA GLY A 167 7.94 3.18 5.72
C GLY A 167 8.73 4.45 5.35
N GLN A 168 9.04 5.28 6.36
CA GLN A 168 9.51 6.66 6.23
C GLN A 168 10.89 6.84 5.64
N ASN A 169 11.67 5.77 5.52
CA ASN A 169 13.00 5.85 4.96
C ASN A 169 13.24 4.59 4.16
N PHE A 170 13.09 4.65 2.85
CA PHE A 170 13.64 3.60 1.98
C PHE A 170 15.19 3.48 2.14
N LEU A 171 15.82 4.45 2.84
CA LEU A 171 17.27 4.70 2.80
C LEU A 171 17.94 5.04 4.12
N GLN A 172 17.36 4.76 5.29
CA GLN A 172 18.17 4.84 6.51
C GLN A 172 19.13 3.65 6.56
N LEU A 173 20.20 3.74 5.77
CA LEU A 173 21.50 3.17 6.10
C LEU A 173 21.74 3.47 7.57
N GLN A 174 21.89 2.43 8.38
CA GLN A 174 22.49 2.59 9.69
C GLN A 174 23.88 3.17 9.45
N THR A 175 24.05 4.48 9.66
CA THR A 175 25.35 5.02 10.00
C THR A 175 25.71 4.39 11.35
N HIS A 176 26.70 3.52 11.33
CA HIS A 176 27.36 2.95 12.50
C HIS A 176 27.75 4.01 13.51
#